data_AF-R7M169-F1
#
_entry.id   AF-R7M169-F1
#
_cell.length_a   1.000
_cell.length_b   1.000
_cell.length_c   1.000
_cell.angle_alpha   90.00
_cell.angle_beta   90.00
_cell.angle_gamma   90.00
#
_symmetry.space_group_name_H-M   'P 1'
#
loop_
_entity.id
_entity.type
_entity.pdbx_description
1 polymer ?
#
loop_
_entity_poly.entity_id
_entity_poly.type
_entity_poly.pdbx_seq_one_letter_code
_entity_poly.pdbx_strand_id
1 'polypeptide(L)'
;MLENNQYFQGKNESGDSDTSFQRAYLDGNIGVWNIQAGRFNKTIAEGNVYDDRVDAVQFKVPFGQAYLSAAYGKMASKDTYGWTDGDLGTIAGRKWTKDDSVADKFWNAELGGSIGNLDLAATYTKADDVSPVIDNGLTGDNKIWTVGANYKAGDFKIGAMYLKGDDDTLANSDYKNGDDDGYVVSLGYKGAAASKPGSWGLFAKYYDQGAPTIIYHTMNGMWDSFNGEGFKGYQVGGNLTLAKNMVAQVEYYDLKGKESDSHARTLWSQMVVTF
;
A
#
# COMPACT_ATOMS: atom_id res chain seq x y z
N MET A 1 -5.52 -6.25 18.33
CA MET A 1 -4.27 -7.03 18.20
C MET A 1 -3.18 -6.24 18.90
N LEU A 2 -2.53 -6.86 19.88
CA LEU A 2 -1.37 -6.31 20.57
C LEU A 2 -0.14 -6.81 19.82
N GLU A 3 0.73 -5.90 19.41
CA GLU A 3 2.00 -6.24 18.78
C GLU A 3 3.12 -5.79 19.72
N ASN A 4 4.06 -6.69 19.99
CA ASN A 4 5.23 -6.43 20.82
C ASN A 4 6.46 -6.65 19.94
N ASN A 5 7.21 -5.58 19.69
CA ASN A 5 8.40 -5.63 18.86
C ASN A 5 9.64 -5.54 19.74
N GLN A 6 10.54 -6.51 19.57
CA GLN A 6 11.78 -6.60 20.33
C GLN A 6 12.97 -6.48 19.38
N TYR A 7 13.75 -5.42 19.56
CA TYR A 7 14.97 -5.19 18.80
C TYR A 7 16.17 -5.77 19.54
N PHE A 8 16.85 -6.75 18.93
CA PHE A 8 18.02 -7.43 19.49
C PHE A 8 19.31 -7.09 18.72
N GLN A 9 19.65 -5.81 18.62
CA GLN A 9 20.96 -5.38 18.09
C GLN A 9 21.79 -4.77 19.23
N GLY A 10 22.81 -5.49 19.71
CA GLY A 10 23.71 -5.05 20.78
C GLY A 10 24.47 -3.77 20.40
N LYS A 11 24.58 -2.77 21.29
CA LYS A 11 25.51 -2.74 22.44
C LYS A 11 24.90 -2.17 23.74
N ASN A 12 23.58 -2.21 23.91
CA ASN A 12 22.93 -1.98 25.20
C ASN A 12 21.74 -2.92 25.32
N GLU A 13 21.85 -3.90 26.21
CA GLU A 13 20.82 -4.88 26.56
C GLU A 13 19.72 -4.24 27.45
N SER A 14 19.32 -3.00 27.16
CA SER A 14 18.11 -2.42 27.74
C SER A 14 16.94 -2.74 26.82
N GLY A 15 15.97 -3.50 27.34
CA GLY A 15 14.75 -3.84 26.63
C GLY A 15 13.91 -2.61 26.34
N ASP A 16 14.18 -1.93 25.23
CA ASP A 16 13.27 -0.99 24.60
C ASP A 16 12.14 -1.81 23.95
N SER A 17 11.27 -2.36 24.80
CA SER A 17 10.08 -3.08 24.41
C SER A 17 8.92 -2.09 24.35
N ASP A 18 8.63 -1.58 23.15
CA ASP A 18 7.41 -0.83 22.92
C ASP A 18 6.27 -1.80 22.61
N THR A 19 5.21 -1.73 23.42
CA THR A 19 3.94 -2.38 23.12
C THR A 19 3.00 -1.35 22.53
N SER A 20 2.69 -1.48 21.25
CA SER A 20 1.74 -0.62 20.57
C SER A 20 0.39 -1.31 20.39
N PHE A 21 -0.67 -0.51 20.48
CA PHE A 21 -2.01 -0.99 20.22
C PHE A 21 -2.33 -0.82 18.73
N GLN A 22 -2.15 -1.91 17.98
CA GLN A 22 -2.12 -1.84 16.52
C GLN A 22 -3.51 -1.78 15.88
N ARG A 23 -4.48 -2.53 16.41
CA ARG A 23 -5.81 -2.69 15.79
C ARG A 23 -6.88 -2.96 16.84
N ALA A 24 -7.99 -2.26 16.74
CA ALA A 24 -9.25 -2.59 17.40
C ALA A 24 -10.41 -2.12 16.55
N TYR A 25 -11.20 -3.06 16.09
CA TYR A 25 -12.34 -2.78 15.23
C TYR A 25 -13.45 -3.78 15.51
N LEU A 26 -14.66 -3.34 15.21
CA LEU A 26 -15.83 -4.19 15.09
C LEU A 26 -15.99 -4.55 13.61
N ASP A 27 -16.29 -5.80 13.33
CA ASP A 27 -16.58 -6.32 11.99
C ASP A 27 -17.83 -7.18 12.09
N GLY A 28 -18.83 -6.87 11.25
CA GLY A 28 -20.10 -7.58 11.27
C GLY A 28 -21.07 -7.14 10.19
N ASN A 29 -22.20 -7.83 10.15
CA ASN A 29 -23.21 -7.67 9.11
C ASN A 29 -24.50 -7.06 9.68
N ILE A 30 -25.04 -6.05 8.99
CA ILE A 30 -26.41 -5.57 9.20
C ILE A 30 -27.18 -5.76 7.89
N GLY A 31 -27.93 -6.86 7.80
CA GLY A 31 -28.54 -7.29 6.53
C GLY A 31 -27.47 -7.58 5.49
N VAL A 32 -27.57 -6.94 4.32
CA VAL A 32 -26.60 -7.08 3.22
C VAL A 32 -25.33 -6.22 3.42
N TRP A 33 -25.31 -5.32 4.40
CA TRP A 33 -24.20 -4.42 4.64
C TRP A 33 -23.13 -5.13 5.47
N ASN A 34 -21.91 -5.23 4.94
CA ASN A 34 -20.73 -5.58 5.73
C ASN A 34 -20.18 -4.26 6.29
N ILE A 35 -20.03 -4.18 7.61
CA ILE A 35 -19.64 -2.96 8.32
C ILE A 35 -18.40 -3.26 9.14
N GLN A 36 -17.37 -2.45 8.94
CA GLN A 36 -16.15 -2.46 9.74
C GLN A 36 -15.95 -1.08 10.35
N ALA A 37 -15.68 -1.00 11.65
CA ALA A 37 -15.51 0.27 12.36
C ALA A 37 -14.41 0.18 13.41
N GLY A 38 -13.46 1.12 13.39
CA GLY A 38 -12.33 1.20 14.32
C GLY A 38 -11.00 1.29 13.58
N ARG A 39 -9.92 0.81 14.21
CA ARG A 39 -8.57 0.77 13.63
C ARG A 39 -8.33 -0.55 12.90
N PHE A 40 -8.29 -0.54 11.56
CA PHE A 40 -8.09 -1.74 10.73
C PHE A 40 -7.16 -1.46 9.53
N ASN A 41 -6.66 -2.51 8.88
CA ASN A 41 -5.84 -2.36 7.66
C ASN A 41 -6.74 -2.09 6.46
N LYS A 42 -6.42 -1.08 5.66
CA LYS A 42 -7.12 -0.79 4.42
C LYS A 42 -6.16 -0.76 3.25
N THR A 43 -6.45 -1.58 2.26
CA THR A 43 -5.74 -1.62 0.99
C THR A 43 -6.63 -0.94 -0.06
N ILE A 44 -6.07 -0.01 -0.83
CA ILE A 44 -6.73 0.72 -1.92
C ILE A 44 -5.97 0.43 -3.20
N ALA A 45 -6.70 0.11 -4.27
CA ALA A 45 -6.14 -0.11 -5.60
C ALA A 45 -4.98 -1.14 -5.60
N GLU A 46 -5.23 -2.30 -4.99
CA GLU A 46 -4.25 -3.40 -4.86
C GLU A 46 -2.94 -3.02 -4.13
N GLY A 47 -2.99 -1.96 -3.33
CA GLY A 47 -1.85 -1.45 -2.56
C GLY A 47 -0.93 -0.53 -3.36
N ASN A 48 -1.29 -0.17 -4.61
CA ASN A 48 -0.53 0.78 -5.41
C ASN A 48 -0.81 2.25 -5.02
N VAL A 49 -1.94 2.52 -4.36
CA VAL A 49 -2.28 3.85 -3.81
C VAL A 49 -1.98 3.91 -2.30
N TYR A 50 -2.58 2.98 -1.55
CA TYR A 50 -2.51 2.99 -0.09
C TYR A 50 -2.66 1.57 0.44
N ASP A 51 -1.80 1.17 1.37
CA ASP A 51 -1.96 -0.05 2.15
C ASP A 51 -1.30 0.10 3.51
N ASP A 52 -2.07 0.64 4.46
CA ASP A 52 -1.74 0.70 5.89
C ASP A 52 -3.03 0.80 6.72
N ARG A 53 -2.90 1.11 8.00
CA ARG A 53 -3.97 1.21 8.99
C ARG A 53 -4.76 2.50 8.84
N VAL A 54 -6.08 2.39 8.97
CA VAL A 54 -7.01 3.51 9.05
C VAL A 54 -7.82 3.44 10.34
N ASP A 55 -8.16 4.61 10.89
CA ASP A 55 -9.18 4.77 11.93
C ASP A 55 -10.47 5.21 11.23
N ALA A 56 -11.32 4.25 10.88
CA ALA A 56 -12.41 4.52 9.94
C ALA A 56 -13.69 3.73 10.23
N VAL A 57 -14.73 4.09 9.50
CA VAL A 57 -15.91 3.25 9.26
C VAL A 57 -15.93 2.91 7.78
N GLN A 58 -16.11 1.63 7.46
CA GLN A 58 -16.24 1.11 6.12
C GLN A 58 -17.54 0.32 5.99
N PHE A 59 -18.19 0.50 4.85
CA PHE A 59 -19.37 -0.23 4.43
C PHE A 59 -19.06 -0.93 3.11
N LYS A 60 -19.48 -2.19 2.97
CA LYS A 60 -19.45 -2.92 1.70
C LYS A 60 -20.80 -3.58 1.47
N VAL A 61 -21.37 -3.36 0.29
CA VAL A 61 -22.65 -3.92 -0.14
C VAL A 61 -22.47 -4.69 -1.43
N PRO A 62 -22.66 -6.02 -1.42
CA PRO A 62 -22.72 -6.80 -2.64
C PRO A 62 -24.09 -6.66 -3.33
N PHE A 63 -24.09 -6.65 -4.66
CA PHE A 63 -25.28 -6.73 -5.50
C PHE A 63 -24.98 -7.53 -6.77
N GLY A 64 -25.52 -8.75 -6.82
CA GLY A 64 -25.21 -9.70 -7.89
C GLY A 64 -23.72 -10.06 -7.91
N GLN A 65 -23.07 -9.83 -9.05
CA GLN A 65 -21.62 -10.05 -9.21
C GLN A 65 -20.76 -8.81 -8.93
N ALA A 66 -21.39 -7.71 -8.51
CA ALA A 66 -20.73 -6.46 -8.20
C ALA A 66 -20.86 -6.12 -6.71
N TYR A 67 -20.10 -5.13 -6.27
CA TYR A 67 -20.16 -4.56 -4.94
C TYR A 67 -19.85 -3.08 -4.98
N LEU A 68 -20.37 -2.36 -3.99
CA LEU A 68 -19.98 -1.00 -3.66
C LEU A 68 -19.34 -1.03 -2.28
N SER A 69 -18.17 -0.42 -2.14
CA SER A 69 -17.50 -0.19 -0.87
C SER A 69 -17.33 1.31 -0.67
N ALA A 70 -17.53 1.78 0.56
CA ALA A 70 -17.27 3.16 0.93
C ALA A 70 -16.63 3.19 2.32
N ALA A 71 -15.60 4.02 2.49
CA ALA A 71 -14.93 4.21 3.77
C ALA A 71 -14.72 5.70 4.04
N TYR A 72 -14.81 6.04 5.32
CA TYR A 72 -14.60 7.39 5.82
C TYR A 72 -13.88 7.34 7.16
N GLY A 73 -12.86 8.17 7.33
CA GLY A 73 -12.13 8.22 8.59
C GLY A 73 -10.83 8.98 8.46
N LYS A 74 -9.82 8.53 9.20
CA LYS A 74 -8.47 9.06 9.23
C LYS A 74 -7.49 7.99 8.76
N MET A 75 -6.50 8.35 7.95
CA MET A 75 -5.40 7.43 7.63
C MET A 75 -4.41 7.48 8.80
N ALA A 76 -4.23 6.36 9.50
CA ALA A 76 -3.51 6.35 10.76
C ALA A 76 -2.04 6.76 10.58
N SER A 77 -1.40 7.19 11.66
CA SER A 77 0.03 7.46 11.65
C SER A 77 0.82 6.17 11.38
N LYS A 78 2.00 6.32 10.79
CA LYS A 78 2.96 5.22 10.69
C LYS A 78 3.51 4.96 12.09
N ASP A 79 3.20 3.81 12.68
CA ASP A 79 3.93 3.38 13.89
C ASP A 79 5.41 3.22 13.50
N THR A 80 6.20 4.23 13.82
CA THR A 80 7.63 4.25 13.57
C THR A 80 8.31 3.78 14.84
N TYR A 81 8.82 2.54 14.84
CA TYR A 81 9.44 1.93 16.01
C TYR A 81 10.68 2.69 16.48
N GLY A 82 10.79 2.92 17.78
CA GLY A 82 11.95 3.53 18.44
C GLY A 82 11.69 4.92 19.03
N TRP A 83 12.20 5.13 20.24
CA TRP A 83 12.33 6.43 20.91
C TRP A 83 13.34 7.32 20.17
N THR A 84 12.97 7.83 19.00
CA THR A 84 13.72 8.89 18.32
C THR A 84 12.89 10.18 18.35
N ASP A 85 13.59 11.29 18.59
CA ASP A 85 13.06 12.63 18.85
C ASP A 85 12.04 13.07 17.79
N GLY A 86 10.96 13.72 18.26
CA GLY A 86 9.64 13.75 17.62
C GLY A 86 9.45 14.72 16.46
N ASP A 87 10.50 15.39 15.99
CA ASP A 87 10.42 16.43 14.96
C ASP A 87 10.98 15.94 13.63
N LEU A 88 10.11 15.88 12.62
CA LEU A 88 10.45 15.48 11.24
C LEU A 88 10.72 16.68 10.32
N GLY A 89 10.69 17.90 10.88
CA GLY A 89 10.98 19.15 10.16
C GLY A 89 9.74 20.01 9.94
N THR A 90 9.91 21.12 9.21
CA THR A 90 8.81 22.02 8.82
C THR A 90 8.74 22.07 7.30
N ILE A 91 7.60 21.70 6.73
CA ILE A 91 7.34 21.70 5.29
C ILE A 91 6.05 22.47 5.05
N ALA A 92 6.03 23.35 4.05
CA ALA A 92 4.90 24.23 3.74
C ALA A 92 4.40 25.05 4.95
N GLY A 93 5.30 25.41 5.88
CA GLY A 93 4.97 26.17 7.09
C GLY A 93 4.29 25.37 8.21
N ARG A 94 4.04 24.07 8.02
CA ARG A 94 3.56 23.14 9.06
C ARG A 94 4.72 22.34 9.63
N LYS A 95 4.80 22.24 10.95
CA LYS A 95 5.75 21.36 11.65
C LYS A 95 5.17 19.93 11.63
N TRP A 96 5.99 18.98 11.20
CA TRP A 96 5.63 17.56 11.11
C TRP A 96 6.35 16.75 12.17
N THR A 97 5.67 15.75 12.69
CA THR A 97 6.08 14.86 13.77
C THR A 97 5.75 13.42 13.42
N LYS A 98 6.35 12.47 14.13
CA LYS A 98 6.08 11.03 13.92
C LYS A 98 4.66 10.59 14.32
N ASP A 99 3.97 11.43 15.09
CA ASP A 99 2.60 11.20 15.52
C ASP A 99 1.58 11.69 14.49
N ASP A 100 2.03 12.40 13.43
CA ASP A 100 1.16 12.85 12.36
C ASP A 100 0.64 11.67 11.53
N SER A 101 -0.62 11.83 11.13
CA SER A 101 -1.36 10.95 10.23
C SER A 101 -0.70 10.84 8.86
N VAL A 102 -0.92 9.75 8.14
CA VAL A 102 -0.68 9.75 6.68
C VAL A 102 -1.57 10.81 6.01
N ALA A 103 -2.83 10.91 6.45
CA ALA A 103 -3.78 11.95 6.07
C ALA A 103 -4.81 12.15 7.20
N ASP A 104 -5.16 13.40 7.49
CA ASP A 104 -6.00 13.74 8.65
C ASP A 104 -7.44 13.26 8.47
N LYS A 105 -7.93 13.27 7.23
CA LYS A 105 -9.26 12.79 6.85
C LYS A 105 -9.21 12.16 5.47
N PHE A 106 -9.96 11.08 5.27
CA PHE A 106 -10.10 10.49 3.96
C PHE A 106 -11.52 10.00 3.67
N TRP A 107 -11.83 9.99 2.38
CA TRP A 107 -12.99 9.36 1.78
C TRP A 107 -12.50 8.38 0.73
N ASN A 108 -13.06 7.18 0.71
CA ASN A 108 -12.80 6.21 -0.33
C ASN A 108 -14.12 5.59 -0.79
N ALA A 109 -14.30 5.46 -2.09
CA ALA A 109 -15.40 4.72 -2.71
C ALA A 109 -14.83 3.79 -3.77
N GLU A 110 -15.34 2.55 -3.81
CA GLU A 110 -14.92 1.53 -4.77
C GLU A 110 -16.15 0.82 -5.32
N LEU A 111 -16.24 0.77 -6.64
CA LEU A 111 -17.20 -0.03 -7.38
C LEU A 111 -16.42 -1.14 -8.08
N GLY A 112 -16.71 -2.39 -7.75
CA GLY A 112 -16.03 -3.52 -8.36
C GLY A 112 -16.96 -4.69 -8.60
N GLY A 113 -16.48 -5.69 -9.33
CA GLY A 113 -17.22 -6.90 -9.62
C GLY A 113 -16.50 -7.86 -10.54
N SER A 114 -17.08 -9.05 -10.69
CA SER A 114 -16.49 -10.15 -11.43
C SER A 114 -17.41 -10.62 -12.55
N ILE A 115 -16.89 -10.78 -13.76
CA ILE A 115 -17.59 -11.34 -14.92
C ILE A 115 -16.78 -12.54 -15.43
N GLY A 116 -17.16 -13.74 -14.99
CA GLY A 116 -16.42 -14.96 -15.29
C GLY A 116 -15.01 -14.92 -14.68
N ASN A 117 -13.99 -14.84 -15.52
CA ASN A 117 -12.58 -14.77 -15.10
C ASN A 117 -12.01 -13.34 -15.08
N LEU A 118 -12.86 -12.33 -15.34
CA LEU A 118 -12.47 -10.92 -15.35
C LEU A 118 -12.99 -10.22 -14.10
N ASP A 119 -12.08 -9.65 -13.31
CA ASP A 119 -12.38 -8.79 -12.18
C ASP A 119 -12.12 -7.34 -12.59
N LEU A 120 -13.07 -6.45 -12.32
CA LEU A 120 -12.98 -5.01 -12.59
C LEU A 120 -13.19 -4.24 -11.29
N ALA A 121 -12.42 -3.17 -11.10
CA ALA A 121 -12.64 -2.24 -9.99
C ALA A 121 -12.32 -0.81 -10.43
N ALA A 122 -13.14 0.13 -9.99
CA ALA A 122 -12.85 1.55 -10.07
C ALA A 122 -12.91 2.14 -8.66
N THR A 123 -11.92 2.95 -8.31
CA THR A 123 -11.86 3.61 -6.99
C THR A 123 -11.75 5.11 -7.13
N TYR A 124 -12.29 5.83 -6.16
CA TYR A 124 -12.05 7.23 -5.93
C TYR A 124 -11.66 7.43 -4.46
N THR A 125 -10.55 8.12 -4.22
CA THR A 125 -10.03 8.41 -2.90
C THR A 125 -9.74 9.90 -2.79
N LYS A 126 -10.25 10.55 -1.75
CA LYS A 126 -9.83 11.89 -1.34
C LYS A 126 -9.13 11.76 0.00
N ALA A 127 -7.91 12.26 0.11
CA ALA A 127 -7.15 12.35 1.34
C ALA A 127 -6.83 13.82 1.61
N ASP A 128 -7.29 14.34 2.74
CA ASP A 128 -7.08 15.72 3.16
C ASP A 128 -5.79 15.79 4.00
N ASP A 129 -5.00 16.84 3.78
CA ASP A 129 -3.73 17.08 4.49
C ASP A 129 -2.77 15.88 4.44
N VAL A 130 -2.44 15.39 3.24
CA VAL A 130 -1.43 14.32 3.09
C VAL A 130 -0.08 14.77 3.65
N SER A 131 0.55 13.87 4.40
CA SER A 131 1.80 14.15 5.10
C SER A 131 3.00 14.01 4.16
N PRO A 132 3.78 15.07 3.88
CA PRO A 132 4.96 15.01 3.01
C PRO A 132 6.07 14.11 3.54
N VAL A 133 6.04 13.81 4.84
CA VAL A 133 7.01 12.92 5.48
C VAL A 133 6.68 11.44 5.26
N ILE A 134 5.43 11.16 4.93
CA ILE A 134 4.91 9.80 4.72
C ILE A 134 4.61 9.54 3.24
N ASP A 135 4.12 10.57 2.55
CA ASP A 135 3.70 10.60 1.15
C ASP A 135 4.75 11.24 0.24
N ASN A 136 6.02 10.89 0.48
CA ASN A 136 7.06 11.03 -0.54
C ASN A 136 7.19 12.49 -1.06
N GLY A 137 7.12 13.51 -0.20
CA GLY A 137 7.29 14.92 -0.56
C GLY A 137 6.04 15.67 -1.06
N LEU A 138 4.85 15.07 -1.02
CA LEU A 138 3.58 15.72 -1.41
C LEU A 138 2.90 16.45 -0.25
N THR A 139 2.19 17.55 -0.54
CA THR A 139 1.45 18.31 0.48
C THR A 139 0.07 18.72 -0.01
N GLY A 140 -0.92 18.73 0.88
CA GLY A 140 -2.25 19.28 0.62
C GLY A 140 -3.33 18.21 0.50
N ASP A 141 -4.40 18.50 -0.24
CA ASP A 141 -5.46 17.53 -0.51
C ASP A 141 -5.10 16.72 -1.76
N ASN A 142 -5.06 15.39 -1.64
CA ASN A 142 -4.87 14.51 -2.79
C ASN A 142 -6.20 13.85 -3.20
N LYS A 143 -6.49 13.85 -4.49
CA LYS A 143 -7.63 13.15 -5.10
C LYS A 143 -7.10 12.14 -6.10
N ILE A 144 -7.34 10.87 -5.84
CA ILE A 144 -6.87 9.78 -6.69
C ILE A 144 -8.06 9.00 -7.21
N TRP A 145 -8.14 8.78 -8.52
CA TRP A 145 -9.03 7.79 -9.09
C TRP A 145 -8.25 6.68 -9.78
N THR A 146 -8.77 5.46 -9.72
CA THR A 146 -8.15 4.30 -10.34
C THR A 146 -9.18 3.48 -11.10
N VAL A 147 -8.73 2.82 -12.16
CA VAL A 147 -9.50 1.80 -12.88
C VAL A 147 -8.56 0.62 -13.12
N GLY A 148 -8.95 -0.54 -12.64
CA GLY A 148 -8.18 -1.78 -12.71
C GLY A 148 -8.99 -2.94 -13.29
N ALA A 149 -8.29 -3.80 -14.01
CA ALA A 149 -8.81 -5.04 -14.55
C ALA A 149 -7.82 -6.18 -14.30
N ASN A 150 -8.33 -7.31 -13.79
CA ASN A 150 -7.57 -8.53 -13.59
C ASN A 150 -8.24 -9.69 -14.31
N TYR A 151 -7.49 -10.44 -15.11
CA TYR A 151 -7.98 -11.58 -15.86
C TYR A 151 -7.24 -12.86 -15.48
N LYS A 152 -8.00 -13.92 -15.21
CA LYS A 152 -7.46 -15.25 -14.91
C LYS A 152 -7.58 -16.19 -16.12
N ALA A 153 -6.45 -16.65 -16.63
CA ALA A 153 -6.35 -17.60 -17.74
C ALA A 153 -5.65 -18.90 -17.28
N GLY A 154 -6.43 -19.82 -16.71
CA GLY A 154 -5.88 -21.05 -16.12
C GLY A 154 -4.96 -20.74 -14.95
N ASP A 155 -3.67 -21.07 -15.10
CA ASP A 155 -2.62 -20.78 -14.12
C ASP A 155 -2.10 -19.33 -14.18
N PHE A 156 -2.42 -18.59 -15.25
CA PHE A 156 -2.00 -17.20 -15.41
C PHE A 156 -3.00 -16.24 -14.80
N LYS A 157 -2.48 -15.15 -14.22
CA LYS A 157 -3.22 -13.96 -13.83
C LYS A 157 -2.54 -12.76 -14.49
N ILE A 158 -3.32 -11.92 -15.17
CA ILE A 158 -2.83 -10.72 -15.84
C ILE A 158 -3.64 -9.56 -15.29
N GLY A 159 -2.97 -8.53 -14.81
CA GLY A 159 -3.61 -7.32 -14.32
C GLY A 159 -3.11 -6.08 -15.05
N ALA A 160 -3.99 -5.10 -15.19
CA ALA A 160 -3.63 -3.77 -15.64
C ALA A 160 -4.45 -2.74 -14.84
N MET A 161 -3.80 -1.68 -14.42
CA MET A 161 -4.41 -0.60 -13.67
C MET A 161 -3.90 0.74 -14.18
N TYR A 162 -4.82 1.69 -14.29
CA TYR A 162 -4.52 3.09 -14.47
C TYR A 162 -4.89 3.86 -13.19
N LEU A 163 -4.09 4.85 -12.86
CA LEU A 163 -4.21 5.73 -11.71
C LEU A 163 -4.05 7.18 -12.16
N LYS A 164 -4.79 8.09 -11.54
CA LYS A 164 -4.66 9.53 -11.73
C LYS A 164 -4.76 10.21 -10.38
N GLY A 165 -3.71 10.95 -10.02
CA GLY A 165 -3.66 11.79 -8.83
C GLY A 165 -3.99 13.25 -9.14
N ASP A 166 -3.95 14.08 -8.11
CA ASP A 166 -4.15 15.54 -8.18
C ASP A 166 -2.79 16.23 -8.20
N ASP A 167 -2.45 16.89 -9.31
CA ASP A 167 -1.14 17.55 -9.52
C ASP A 167 -0.92 18.76 -8.59
N ASP A 168 -2.00 19.34 -8.05
CA ASP A 168 -1.96 20.38 -7.02
C ASP A 168 -1.10 19.98 -5.81
N THR A 169 -0.98 18.67 -5.53
CA THR A 169 -0.15 18.13 -4.43
C THR A 169 1.35 18.37 -4.60
N LEU A 170 1.80 18.65 -5.84
CA LEU A 170 3.20 18.91 -6.21
C LEU A 170 3.62 20.37 -6.01
N ALA A 171 2.73 21.29 -5.62
CA ALA A 171 3.02 22.74 -5.56
C ALA A 171 4.27 23.10 -4.72
N ASN A 172 4.55 22.31 -3.68
CA ASN A 172 5.70 22.45 -2.77
C ASN A 172 6.80 21.40 -2.98
N SER A 173 6.66 20.52 -3.97
CA SER A 173 7.66 19.53 -4.37
C SER A 173 8.79 20.20 -5.17
N ASP A 174 9.97 19.57 -5.20
CA ASP A 174 11.05 19.92 -6.12
C ASP A 174 10.66 19.63 -7.59
N TYR A 175 9.67 18.75 -7.81
CA TYR A 175 9.18 18.30 -9.11
C TYR A 175 7.75 18.78 -9.39
N LYS A 176 7.55 20.11 -9.40
CA LYS A 176 6.22 20.76 -9.50
C LYS A 176 5.40 20.42 -10.74
N ASN A 177 6.07 19.98 -11.81
CA ASN A 177 5.45 19.60 -13.08
C ASN A 177 5.62 18.11 -13.36
N GLY A 178 5.87 17.31 -12.32
CA GLY A 178 5.95 15.85 -12.45
C GLY A 178 4.62 15.25 -12.88
N ASP A 179 4.68 14.04 -13.45
CA ASP A 179 3.48 13.33 -13.90
C ASP A 179 2.53 13.05 -12.73
N ASP A 180 1.22 13.17 -12.98
CA ASP A 180 0.11 12.82 -12.08
C ASP A 180 -0.62 11.54 -12.52
N ASP A 181 -0.18 10.93 -13.63
CA ASP A 181 -0.67 9.67 -14.17
C ASP A 181 0.13 8.46 -13.64
N GLY A 182 -0.51 7.29 -13.57
CA GLY A 182 0.10 6.04 -13.15
C GLY A 182 -0.44 4.82 -13.90
N TYR A 183 0.45 3.87 -14.17
CA TYR A 183 0.15 2.60 -14.82
C TYR A 183 0.84 1.47 -14.08
N VAL A 184 0.09 0.41 -13.80
CA VAL A 184 0.63 -0.82 -13.22
C VAL A 184 0.17 -2.00 -14.06
N VAL A 185 1.12 -2.82 -14.50
CA VAL A 185 0.84 -4.08 -15.21
C VAL A 185 1.38 -5.23 -14.36
N SER A 186 0.56 -6.25 -14.14
CA SER A 186 0.92 -7.41 -13.34
C SER A 186 0.78 -8.71 -14.14
N LEU A 187 1.69 -9.64 -13.88
CA LEU A 187 1.66 -11.00 -14.41
C LEU A 187 1.97 -11.97 -13.27
N GLY A 188 1.12 -12.97 -13.09
CA GLY A 188 1.32 -14.06 -12.16
C GLY A 188 1.17 -15.40 -12.85
N TYR A 189 1.97 -16.38 -12.42
CA TYR A 189 1.85 -17.78 -12.82
C TYR A 189 1.85 -18.66 -11.58
N LYS A 190 0.76 -19.42 -11.39
CA LYS A 190 0.54 -20.28 -10.21
C LYS A 190 0.68 -19.50 -8.88
N GLY A 191 1.18 -20.15 -7.85
CA GLY A 191 1.31 -19.62 -6.49
C GLY A 191 1.67 -20.73 -5.50
N ALA A 192 2.47 -20.38 -4.51
CA ALA A 192 2.74 -21.24 -3.36
C ALA A 192 1.52 -21.29 -2.43
N ALA A 193 1.03 -22.49 -2.15
CA ALA A 193 0.01 -22.75 -1.15
C ALA A 193 0.65 -23.38 0.09
N ALA A 194 0.58 -22.68 1.22
CA ALA A 194 1.21 -23.10 2.48
C ALA A 194 0.87 -24.54 2.90
N SER A 195 -0.32 -25.05 2.54
CA SER A 195 -0.75 -26.41 2.84
C SER A 195 -0.21 -27.49 1.89
N LYS A 196 0.46 -27.13 0.79
CA LYS A 196 0.90 -28.02 -0.29
C LYS A 196 2.41 -27.89 -0.53
N PRO A 197 3.24 -28.72 0.12
CA PRO A 197 4.68 -28.77 -0.14
C PRO A 197 4.98 -28.93 -1.63
N GLY A 198 5.99 -28.22 -2.12
CA GLY A 198 6.39 -28.19 -3.52
C GLY A 198 5.54 -27.30 -4.44
N SER A 199 4.47 -26.68 -3.95
CA SER A 199 3.73 -25.67 -4.72
C SER A 199 4.54 -24.38 -4.83
N TRP A 200 4.51 -23.75 -6.00
CA TRP A 200 5.30 -22.57 -6.31
C TRP A 200 4.55 -21.62 -7.25
N GLY A 201 5.03 -20.39 -7.32
CA GLY A 201 4.56 -19.40 -8.28
C GLY A 201 5.65 -18.41 -8.66
N LEU A 202 5.40 -17.73 -9.78
CA LEU A 202 6.19 -16.60 -10.25
C LEU A 202 5.28 -15.40 -10.41
N PHE A 203 5.83 -14.22 -10.22
CA PHE A 203 5.12 -12.98 -10.45
C PHE A 203 6.07 -11.91 -10.96
N ALA A 204 5.52 -11.00 -11.76
CA ALA A 204 6.19 -9.82 -12.24
C ALA A 204 5.22 -8.66 -12.25
N LYS A 205 5.72 -7.45 -12.00
CA LYS A 205 4.98 -6.21 -12.17
C LYS A 205 5.86 -5.18 -12.87
N TYR A 206 5.24 -4.37 -13.71
CA TYR A 206 5.81 -3.13 -14.20
C TYR A 206 5.02 -1.98 -13.61
N TYR A 207 5.75 -0.98 -13.12
CA TYR A 207 5.22 0.24 -12.56
C TYR A 207 5.69 1.42 -13.40
N ASP A 208 4.80 2.38 -13.61
CA ASP A 208 5.10 3.72 -14.06
C ASP A 208 4.11 4.65 -13.36
N GLN A 209 4.47 5.14 -12.18
CA GLN A 209 3.58 5.87 -11.28
C GLN A 209 4.15 7.26 -10.98
N GLY A 210 3.40 8.30 -11.37
CA GLY A 210 3.63 9.66 -10.89
C GLY A 210 3.39 9.76 -9.38
N ALA A 211 4.15 10.62 -8.71
CA ALA A 211 4.06 10.79 -7.25
C ALA A 211 2.60 11.03 -6.77
N PRO A 212 1.77 11.89 -7.40
CA PRO A 212 0.40 12.13 -6.96
C PRO A 212 -0.51 10.90 -6.92
N THR A 213 -0.13 9.80 -7.59
CA THR A 213 -0.90 8.55 -7.60
C THR A 213 -0.66 7.66 -6.37
N ILE A 214 0.27 8.05 -5.51
CA ILE A 214 0.73 7.29 -4.34
C ILE A 214 0.35 8.09 -3.09
N ILE A 215 -0.02 7.37 -2.02
CA ILE A 215 -0.15 7.91 -0.67
C ILE A 215 0.72 7.08 0.30
N TYR A 216 0.58 5.76 0.22
CA TYR A 216 1.39 4.81 0.99
C TYR A 216 1.47 3.47 0.27
N HIS A 217 2.41 3.36 -0.68
CA HIS A 217 2.52 2.19 -1.54
C HIS A 217 3.04 0.98 -0.75
N THR A 218 2.42 -0.19 -0.96
CA THR A 218 2.98 -1.46 -0.45
C THR A 218 3.86 -2.13 -1.50
N MET A 219 5.15 -2.18 -1.22
CA MET A 219 6.13 -3.04 -1.89
C MET A 219 7.38 -3.16 -1.01
N ASN A 220 8.23 -4.16 -1.30
CA ASN A 220 9.53 -4.29 -0.62
C ASN A 220 10.65 -3.48 -1.31
N GLY A 221 10.39 -2.95 -2.51
CA GLY A 221 11.31 -2.04 -3.20
C GLY A 221 11.29 -0.64 -2.59
N MET A 222 12.40 0.10 -2.70
CA MET A 222 12.55 1.44 -2.16
C MET A 222 11.88 2.51 -3.05
N TRP A 223 10.55 2.47 -3.15
CA TRP A 223 9.77 3.45 -3.91
C TRP A 223 9.82 4.87 -3.30
N ASP A 224 9.99 4.94 -1.98
CA ASP A 224 10.13 6.14 -1.15
C ASP A 224 11.48 6.88 -1.33
N SER A 225 12.36 6.35 -2.19
CA SER A 225 13.60 7.02 -2.59
C SER A 225 13.39 8.10 -3.65
N PHE A 226 12.19 8.22 -4.20
CA PHE A 226 11.86 9.06 -5.36
C PHE A 226 10.83 10.14 -4.99
N ASN A 227 11.13 10.90 -3.93
CA ASN A 227 10.28 11.94 -3.36
C ASN A 227 9.88 12.98 -4.42
N GLY A 228 8.57 13.17 -4.59
CA GLY A 228 7.96 14.19 -5.43
C GLY A 228 7.96 13.90 -6.92
N GLU A 229 8.83 13.00 -7.41
CA GLU A 229 8.88 12.61 -8.83
C GLU A 229 8.02 11.37 -9.13
N GLY A 230 7.92 10.43 -8.19
CA GLY A 230 7.36 9.11 -8.45
C GLY A 230 8.40 8.20 -9.14
N PHE A 231 7.97 7.03 -9.58
CA PHE A 231 8.92 6.01 -10.05
C PHE A 231 8.38 5.17 -11.20
N LYS A 232 9.31 4.57 -11.95
CA LYS A 232 9.04 3.52 -12.92
C LYS A 232 10.02 2.38 -12.79
N GLY A 233 9.61 1.17 -13.12
CA GLY A 233 10.50 0.02 -12.99
C GLY A 233 9.79 -1.31 -12.90
N TYR A 234 10.56 -2.34 -12.60
CA TYR A 234 10.09 -3.72 -12.60
C TYR A 234 10.26 -4.36 -11.24
N GLN A 235 9.28 -5.19 -10.88
CA GLN A 235 9.39 -6.21 -9.85
C GLN A 235 9.35 -7.57 -10.53
N VAL A 236 10.22 -8.49 -10.13
CA VAL A 236 10.13 -9.90 -10.47
C VAL A 236 10.36 -10.73 -9.23
N GLY A 237 9.62 -11.82 -9.07
CA GLY A 237 9.75 -12.65 -7.89
C GLY A 237 9.13 -14.02 -8.04
N GLY A 238 9.33 -14.82 -7.00
CA GLY A 238 8.80 -16.16 -6.93
C GLY A 238 8.67 -16.64 -5.50
N ASN A 239 7.79 -17.61 -5.32
CA ASN A 239 7.57 -18.25 -4.02
C ASN A 239 7.51 -19.78 -4.16
N LEU A 240 7.88 -20.46 -3.06
CA LEU A 240 7.93 -21.92 -2.96
C LEU A 240 7.52 -22.36 -1.55
N THR A 241 6.59 -23.30 -1.48
CA THR A 241 6.24 -23.98 -0.22
C THR A 241 7.24 -25.10 0.03
N LEU A 242 8.20 -24.86 0.94
CA LEU A 242 9.26 -25.80 1.28
C LEU A 242 8.71 -27.00 2.08
N ALA A 243 7.80 -26.72 3.01
CA ALA A 243 7.09 -27.69 3.83
C ALA A 243 5.71 -27.13 4.20
N LYS A 244 4.87 -27.94 4.84
CA LYS A 244 3.56 -27.47 5.30
C LYS A 244 3.76 -26.27 6.22
N ASN A 245 3.03 -25.20 5.94
CA ASN A 245 3.09 -23.90 6.61
C ASN A 245 4.43 -23.15 6.51
N MET A 246 5.33 -23.57 5.61
CA MET A 246 6.63 -22.93 5.40
C MET A 246 6.76 -22.47 3.95
N VAL A 247 6.61 -21.16 3.71
CA VAL A 247 6.68 -20.56 2.38
C VAL A 247 7.86 -19.61 2.30
N ALA A 248 8.77 -19.87 1.37
CA ALA A 248 9.87 -18.97 1.02
C ALA A 248 9.49 -18.11 -0.19
N GLN A 249 9.93 -16.86 -0.20
CA GLN A 249 9.71 -15.91 -1.29
C GLN A 249 10.93 -15.05 -1.51
N VAL A 250 11.24 -14.77 -2.77
CA VAL A 250 12.30 -13.84 -3.19
C VAL A 250 11.71 -12.87 -4.22
N GLU A 251 12.11 -11.61 -4.10
CA GLU A 251 11.68 -10.51 -4.96
C GLU A 251 12.89 -9.66 -5.33
N TYR A 252 12.96 -9.25 -6.59
CA TYR A 252 13.91 -8.28 -7.10
C TYR A 252 13.17 -7.09 -7.68
N TYR A 253 13.67 -5.90 -7.38
CA TYR A 253 13.17 -4.62 -7.86
C TYR A 253 14.29 -3.86 -8.54
N ASP A 254 14.00 -3.28 -9.71
CA ASP A 254 14.82 -2.25 -10.35
C ASP A 254 13.90 -1.06 -10.65
N LEU A 255 13.99 -0.06 -9.78
CA LEU A 255 13.18 1.16 -9.84
C LEU A 255 14.05 2.35 -10.22
N LYS A 256 13.47 3.28 -10.97
CA LYS A 256 14.08 4.53 -11.41
C LYS A 256 13.12 5.68 -11.12
N GLY A 257 13.67 6.81 -10.69
CA GLY A 257 12.93 8.08 -10.62
C GLY A 257 12.34 8.46 -11.98
N LYS A 258 11.17 9.10 -11.97
CA LYS A 258 10.55 9.56 -13.23
C LYS A 258 11.22 10.80 -13.80
N GLU A 259 11.67 11.68 -12.92
CA GLU A 259 12.25 12.98 -13.27
C GLU A 259 13.78 12.99 -13.16
N SER A 260 14.35 12.00 -12.46
CA SER A 260 15.79 11.86 -12.24
C SER A 260 16.40 10.61 -12.88
N ASP A 261 17.73 10.55 -12.91
CA ASP A 261 18.50 9.35 -13.24
C ASP A 261 18.81 8.45 -12.02
N SER A 262 18.18 8.72 -10.88
CA SER A 262 18.34 7.93 -9.67
C SER A 262 17.75 6.54 -9.84
N HIS A 263 18.44 5.54 -9.30
CA HIS A 263 17.99 4.14 -9.33
C HIS A 263 18.00 3.55 -7.93
N ALA A 264 17.01 2.72 -7.65
CA ALA A 264 16.91 1.92 -6.43
C ALA A 264 16.72 0.46 -6.82
N ARG A 265 17.73 -0.36 -6.50
CA ARG A 265 17.70 -1.80 -6.75
C ARG A 265 17.60 -2.53 -5.43
N THR A 266 16.57 -3.36 -5.28
CA THR A 266 16.29 -4.07 -4.04
C THR A 266 16.19 -5.57 -4.31
N LEU A 267 16.90 -6.37 -3.50
CA LEU A 267 16.68 -7.81 -3.40
C LEU A 267 16.07 -8.07 -2.03
N TRP A 268 14.85 -8.61 -2.01
CA TRP A 268 14.13 -8.95 -0.80
C TRP A 268 13.89 -10.45 -0.73
N SER A 269 13.99 -11.01 0.46
CA SER A 269 13.69 -12.42 0.70
C SER A 269 13.00 -12.60 2.04
N GLN A 270 12.00 -13.47 2.09
CA GLN A 270 11.29 -13.81 3.31
C GLN A 270 11.01 -15.30 3.39
N MET A 271 10.90 -15.80 4.63
CA MET A 271 10.36 -17.12 4.94
C MET A 271 9.25 -16.95 5.96
N VAL A 272 8.03 -17.33 5.59
CA VAL A 272 6.87 -17.30 6.47
C VAL A 272 6.64 -18.70 7.03
N VAL A 273 6.60 -18.81 8.35
CA VAL A 273 6.28 -20.04 9.07
C VAL A 273 5.03 -19.81 9.92
N THR A 274 3.96 -20.58 9.67
CA THR A 274 2.74 -20.55 10.48
C THR A 274 2.59 -21.82 11.33
N PHE A 275 2.21 -21.65 12.59
CA PHE A 275 2.05 -22.75 13.55
C PHE A 275 0.57 -23.03 13.83
#